data_AF-A0A935AAB7-F1
#
_entry.id   AF-A0A935AAB7-F1
#
_cell.length_a   1.000
_cell.length_b   1.000
_cell.length_c   1.000
_cell.angle_alpha   90.00
_cell.angle_beta   90.00
_cell.angle_gamma   90.00
#
_symmetry.space_group_name_H-M   'P 1'
#
loop_
_entity.id
_entity.type
_entity.pdbx_description
1 polymer ?
#
loop_
_entity_poly.entity_id
_entity_poly.type
_entity_poly.pdbx_seq_one_letter_code
_entity_poly.pdbx_strand_id
1 'polypeptide(L)'
;MNALIDDTVVLYAVDSSPAFEKRYRARFYFNPNSLVMGNNTSHFIFDGYNTNKNDAMFRLELFYEGGTYKLRPRILRDDWGYTNGSKYVIGNDWHVIEIDWNTSTAPGANNGYLSLWIDGTLAGTIANVDNDQAFQRVDEARLGATGGLDAATSGSMLFDNFESRRETYLGPLTPPATQEASPTPTETPTLEPTPIETLTPSPTPMANLPEGIYSNVSLSLPKFLQIRSDYYVPQPQATLTTITIDYTYDPLNRLTAADYSTGDYYHYTYDSVGNRLSQEDMVGGQPSVVNYVYDDANRLASVNGVSYTFDDNGNLLSDGANTYVYDSANRLVSVNSTETYTYNGLGDRLTQNGTQYVLDLNADLTQVLDDGTNSYLYGPSAGSGGRIAQANTMTEYFLGDALGSVRQLSMTDGEISLAQSYDPYGTVTSTAGTSFTPYGFTGETTDANGLIYLRARYYNPADARFMSRDTWAGDVNNPLSLNRWMYVEGNPVNLVDPTGYSPDCDCLIKWSVPFPEFIGTGVFGYDYDEWVEWPYEPSTIFLSVELWTRHIYKKELGDSWYVERCLMVNDSGTSIIT
;
A
#
# COMPACT_ATOMS: atom_id res chain seq x y z
N MET A 1 -11.06 12.28 -7.58
CA MET A 1 -10.37 11.37 -8.53
C MET A 1 -10.58 11.87 -9.96
N ASN A 2 -9.54 11.87 -10.79
CA ASN A 2 -9.63 12.13 -12.24
C ASN A 2 -9.15 10.88 -12.98
N ALA A 3 -9.98 10.29 -13.84
CA ALA A 3 -9.58 9.16 -14.68
C ALA A 3 -9.29 9.67 -16.09
N LEU A 4 -8.01 9.62 -16.49
CA LEU A 4 -7.56 9.91 -17.85
C LEU A 4 -7.76 8.67 -18.71
N ILE A 5 -8.51 8.81 -19.79
CA ILE A 5 -8.87 7.72 -20.70
C ILE A 5 -8.14 7.92 -22.02
N ASP A 6 -7.27 6.97 -22.36
CA ASP A 6 -6.45 6.95 -23.56
C ASP A 6 -6.71 5.72 -24.45
N ASP A 7 -7.97 5.28 -24.48
CA ASP A 7 -8.59 4.32 -25.43
C ASP A 7 -8.50 2.81 -25.13
N THR A 8 -7.58 2.33 -24.29
CA THR A 8 -7.40 0.88 -24.10
C THR A 8 -7.10 0.41 -22.68
N VAL A 9 -6.84 1.30 -21.73
CA VAL A 9 -6.50 0.92 -20.36
C VAL A 9 -7.69 1.10 -19.42
N VAL A 10 -8.12 -0.01 -18.82
CA VAL A 10 -9.06 0.00 -17.70
C VAL A 10 -8.38 0.67 -16.51
N LEU A 11 -9.00 1.71 -15.94
CA LEU A 11 -8.42 2.54 -14.89
C LEU A 11 -9.48 2.84 -13.82
N TYR A 12 -9.32 2.25 -12.64
CA TYR A 12 -10.26 2.39 -11.52
C TYR A 12 -9.56 2.40 -10.17
N ALA A 13 -10.16 3.09 -9.21
CA ALA A 13 -9.85 2.97 -7.80
C ALA A 13 -10.60 1.78 -7.19
N VAL A 14 -10.02 1.17 -6.17
CA VAL A 14 -10.54 -0.02 -5.50
C VAL A 14 -10.81 0.27 -4.03
N ASP A 15 -12.02 -0.08 -3.57
CA ASP A 15 -12.36 -0.24 -2.16
C ASP A 15 -12.53 -1.74 -1.87
N SER A 16 -11.53 -2.36 -1.24
CA SER A 16 -11.52 -3.77 -0.84
C SER A 16 -12.08 -3.99 0.58
N SER A 17 -12.66 -2.94 1.19
CA SER A 17 -13.26 -3.08 2.51
C SER A 17 -14.53 -3.97 2.55
N PRO A 18 -15.38 -4.10 1.50
CA PRO A 18 -16.53 -5.01 1.54
C PRO A 18 -16.09 -6.44 1.83
N ALA A 19 -16.74 -7.12 2.76
CA ALA A 19 -16.33 -8.46 3.20
C ALA A 19 -17.44 -9.47 2.89
N PHE A 20 -17.64 -9.74 1.59
CA PHE A 20 -18.64 -10.71 1.13
C PHE A 20 -20.09 -10.28 1.45
N GLU A 21 -20.40 -9.03 1.15
CA GLU A 21 -21.65 -8.37 1.53
C GLU A 21 -22.85 -8.85 0.69
N LYS A 22 -24.00 -9.04 1.36
CA LYS A 22 -25.31 -9.33 0.72
C LYS A 22 -26.06 -8.09 0.27
N ARG A 23 -25.63 -6.93 0.77
CA ARG A 23 -26.18 -5.63 0.43
C ARG A 23 -25.02 -4.65 0.30
N TYR A 24 -25.12 -3.75 -0.65
CA TYR A 24 -24.09 -2.75 -0.84
C TYR A 24 -24.71 -1.45 -1.34
N ARG A 25 -24.43 -0.35 -0.63
CA ARG A 25 -24.88 1.00 -0.99
C ARG A 25 -23.67 1.89 -1.17
N ALA A 26 -23.65 2.66 -2.25
CA ALA A 26 -22.59 3.62 -2.52
C ALA A 26 -23.15 4.93 -3.07
N ARG A 27 -22.49 6.05 -2.76
CA ARG A 27 -22.76 7.38 -3.29
C ARG A 27 -21.45 8.02 -3.73
N PHE A 28 -21.47 8.74 -4.84
CA PHE A 28 -20.34 9.54 -5.30
C PHE A 28 -20.81 10.68 -6.20
N TYR A 29 -19.97 11.69 -6.35
CA TYR A 29 -20.14 12.75 -7.35
C TYR A 29 -19.47 12.32 -8.64
N PHE A 30 -20.12 12.57 -9.78
CA PHE A 30 -19.63 12.20 -11.09
C PHE A 30 -19.85 13.34 -12.09
N ASN A 31 -18.83 13.65 -12.88
CA ASN A 31 -18.92 14.56 -14.01
C ASN A 31 -18.26 13.91 -15.24
N PRO A 32 -18.99 13.73 -16.36
CA PRO A 32 -18.43 13.22 -17.61
C PRO A 32 -17.30 14.07 -18.18
N ASN A 33 -17.19 15.35 -17.79
CA ASN A 33 -16.12 16.27 -18.15
C ASN A 33 -15.81 16.32 -19.65
N SER A 34 -16.86 16.36 -20.46
CA SER A 34 -16.80 16.39 -21.92
C SER A 34 -16.05 15.21 -22.54
N LEU A 35 -16.06 14.05 -21.88
CA LEU A 35 -15.44 12.82 -22.37
C LEU A 35 -15.86 12.51 -23.81
N VAL A 36 -14.89 12.38 -24.70
CA VAL A 36 -15.14 12.11 -26.11
C VAL A 36 -15.56 10.65 -26.23
N MET A 37 -16.76 10.42 -26.74
CA MET A 37 -17.32 9.09 -26.95
C MET A 37 -17.98 9.01 -28.34
N GLY A 38 -17.84 7.85 -28.98
CA GLY A 38 -18.58 7.55 -30.20
C GLY A 38 -20.10 7.50 -29.96
N ASN A 39 -20.90 7.79 -30.97
CA ASN A 39 -22.35 7.61 -30.82
C ASN A 39 -22.68 6.11 -30.68
N ASN A 40 -23.50 5.76 -29.69
CA ASN A 40 -23.83 4.40 -29.27
C ASN A 40 -22.69 3.60 -28.63
N THR A 41 -21.70 4.27 -28.04
CA THR A 41 -20.63 3.61 -27.27
C THR A 41 -20.88 3.67 -25.77
N SER A 42 -20.20 2.81 -25.03
CA SER A 42 -20.39 2.70 -23.58
C SER A 42 -19.26 2.00 -22.88
N HIS A 43 -19.02 2.36 -21.62
CA HIS A 43 -18.10 1.65 -20.73
C HIS A 43 -18.66 1.65 -19.30
N PHE A 44 -18.10 0.80 -18.44
CA PHE A 44 -18.49 0.71 -17.04
C PHE A 44 -17.73 1.75 -16.22
N ILE A 45 -18.44 2.42 -15.31
CA ILE A 45 -17.89 3.47 -14.44
C ILE A 45 -17.87 3.08 -12.95
N PHE A 46 -18.59 2.02 -12.59
CA PHE A 46 -18.65 1.53 -11.22
C PHE A 46 -19.11 0.07 -11.15
N ASP A 47 -18.37 -0.78 -10.45
CA ASP A 47 -18.71 -2.19 -10.24
C ASP A 47 -18.73 -2.55 -8.76
N GLY A 48 -19.76 -3.26 -8.32
CA GLY A 48 -19.69 -4.07 -7.10
C GLY A 48 -19.19 -5.46 -7.48
N TYR A 49 -17.99 -5.81 -7.07
CA TYR A 49 -17.22 -6.93 -7.61
C TYR A 49 -17.08 -8.09 -6.63
N ASN A 50 -16.96 -9.29 -7.17
CA ASN A 50 -16.58 -10.49 -6.43
C ASN A 50 -15.26 -11.03 -7.00
N THR A 51 -14.19 -10.87 -6.26
CA THR A 51 -12.83 -11.29 -6.64
C THR A 51 -12.72 -12.80 -6.82
N ASN A 52 -13.41 -13.59 -5.99
CA ASN A 52 -13.42 -15.06 -6.08
C ASN A 52 -14.05 -15.58 -7.37
N LYS A 53 -15.00 -14.84 -7.95
CA LYS A 53 -15.66 -15.17 -9.21
C LYS A 53 -15.12 -14.39 -10.41
N ASN A 54 -14.25 -13.41 -10.17
CA ASN A 54 -13.72 -12.51 -11.18
C ASN A 54 -14.86 -11.89 -12.03
N ASP A 55 -15.96 -11.49 -11.37
CA ASP A 55 -17.12 -10.89 -12.02
C ASP A 55 -17.81 -9.85 -11.12
N ALA A 56 -18.58 -8.95 -11.72
CA ALA A 56 -19.34 -7.94 -11.00
C ALA A 56 -20.75 -8.43 -10.64
N MET A 57 -21.16 -8.24 -9.40
CA MET A 57 -22.51 -8.55 -8.94
C MET A 57 -23.51 -7.51 -9.43
N PHE A 58 -23.05 -6.28 -9.60
CA PHE A 58 -23.75 -5.22 -10.30
C PHE A 58 -22.77 -4.23 -10.92
N ARG A 59 -23.22 -3.48 -11.93
CA ARG A 59 -22.43 -2.49 -12.67
C ARG A 59 -23.23 -1.24 -12.97
N LEU A 60 -22.56 -0.10 -13.06
CA LEU A 60 -23.09 1.14 -13.61
C LEU A 60 -22.34 1.47 -14.90
N GLU A 61 -23.09 1.68 -15.97
CA GLU A 61 -22.56 1.94 -17.30
C GLU A 61 -22.81 3.39 -17.71
N LEU A 62 -21.77 4.05 -18.23
CA LEU A 62 -21.86 5.31 -18.93
C LEU A 62 -22.04 5.04 -20.43
N PHE A 63 -23.11 5.59 -21.00
CA PHE A 63 -23.50 5.41 -22.39
C PHE A 63 -23.55 6.78 -23.08
N TYR A 64 -23.07 6.88 -24.32
CA TYR A 64 -23.22 8.10 -25.12
C TYR A 64 -24.07 7.84 -26.35
N GLU A 65 -25.23 8.50 -26.44
CA GLU A 65 -26.21 8.27 -27.51
C GLU A 65 -26.95 9.57 -27.83
N GLY A 66 -27.00 9.92 -29.12
CA GLY A 66 -27.71 11.10 -29.61
C GLY A 66 -27.15 12.42 -29.10
N GLY A 67 -25.85 12.48 -28.78
CA GLY A 67 -25.19 13.68 -28.24
C GLY A 67 -25.37 13.88 -26.74
N THR A 68 -25.84 12.87 -26.00
CA THR A 68 -26.10 12.96 -24.55
C THR A 68 -25.51 11.77 -23.81
N TYR A 69 -24.98 12.02 -22.61
CA TYR A 69 -24.55 10.98 -21.68
C TYR A 69 -25.76 10.37 -20.98
N LYS A 70 -25.70 9.07 -20.71
CA LYS A 70 -26.73 8.33 -20.00
C LYS A 70 -26.10 7.33 -19.05
N LEU A 71 -26.73 7.13 -17.88
CA LEU A 71 -26.38 6.08 -16.94
C LEU A 71 -27.33 4.90 -17.06
N ARG A 72 -26.79 3.68 -17.00
CA ARG A 72 -27.58 2.44 -16.99
C ARG A 72 -27.08 1.48 -15.90
N PRO A 73 -27.92 1.12 -14.92
CA PRO A 73 -27.57 0.10 -13.94
C PRO A 73 -27.73 -1.31 -14.54
N ARG A 74 -26.91 -2.27 -14.10
CA ARG A 74 -26.97 -3.68 -14.49
C ARG A 74 -26.76 -4.57 -13.26
N ILE A 75 -27.53 -5.64 -13.14
CA ILE A 75 -27.46 -6.59 -12.01
C ILE A 75 -27.28 -8.01 -12.51
N LEU A 76 -26.36 -8.76 -11.90
CA LEU A 76 -26.10 -10.17 -12.19
C LEU A 76 -27.22 -11.04 -11.61
N ARG A 77 -27.66 -12.05 -12.37
CA ARG A 77 -28.62 -13.08 -11.97
C ARG A 77 -27.94 -14.41 -11.72
N ASP A 78 -28.63 -15.33 -11.06
CA ASP A 78 -28.22 -16.72 -10.83
C ASP A 78 -27.80 -17.49 -12.10
N ASP A 79 -28.36 -17.16 -13.26
CA ASP A 79 -28.02 -17.76 -14.56
C ASP A 79 -26.74 -17.20 -15.19
N TRP A 80 -25.97 -16.41 -14.44
CA TRP A 80 -24.79 -15.65 -14.90
C TRP A 80 -25.10 -14.61 -15.98
N GLY A 81 -26.37 -14.35 -16.27
CA GLY A 81 -26.82 -13.27 -17.13
C GLY A 81 -26.98 -11.97 -16.36
N TYR A 82 -26.89 -10.84 -17.07
CA TYR A 82 -27.21 -9.53 -16.51
C TYR A 82 -28.61 -9.09 -16.90
N THR A 83 -29.36 -8.53 -15.94
CA THR A 83 -30.54 -7.73 -16.23
C THR A 83 -30.14 -6.27 -16.35
N ASN A 84 -30.54 -5.63 -17.44
CA ASN A 84 -30.23 -4.24 -17.72
C ASN A 84 -31.38 -3.34 -17.29
N GLY A 85 -31.08 -2.25 -16.59
CA GLY A 85 -32.04 -1.19 -16.29
C GLY A 85 -32.30 -0.28 -17.49
N SER A 86 -33.15 0.73 -17.27
CA SER A 86 -33.36 1.81 -18.24
C SER A 86 -32.11 2.70 -18.35
N LYS A 87 -32.00 3.44 -19.46
CA LYS A 87 -30.98 4.47 -19.65
C LYS A 87 -31.53 5.82 -19.15
N TYR A 88 -30.80 6.49 -18.27
CA TYR A 88 -31.19 7.77 -17.68
C TYR A 88 -30.25 8.88 -18.15
N VAL A 89 -30.79 9.94 -18.75
CA VAL A 89 -29.99 11.05 -19.29
C VAL A 89 -29.36 11.85 -18.16
N ILE A 90 -28.08 12.17 -18.31
CA ILE A 90 -27.34 13.09 -17.44
C ILE A 90 -26.71 14.21 -18.28
N GLY A 91 -26.48 15.36 -17.65
CA GLY A 91 -25.78 16.49 -18.26
C GLY A 91 -24.27 16.30 -18.29
N ASN A 92 -23.57 17.29 -18.85
CA ASN A 92 -22.12 17.39 -18.78
C ASN A 92 -21.71 18.31 -17.62
N ASP A 93 -22.18 17.98 -16.41
CA ASP A 93 -21.95 18.71 -15.18
C ASP A 93 -21.81 17.71 -14.02
N TRP A 94 -21.58 18.21 -12.81
CA TRP A 94 -21.54 17.37 -11.62
C TRP A 94 -22.93 16.81 -11.26
N HIS A 95 -22.99 15.50 -11.06
CA HIS A 95 -24.17 14.77 -10.62
C HIS A 95 -23.86 13.94 -9.37
N VAL A 96 -24.80 13.88 -8.43
CA VAL A 96 -24.72 12.95 -7.31
C VAL A 96 -25.33 11.63 -7.72
N ILE A 97 -24.52 10.58 -7.77
CA ILE A 97 -24.92 9.23 -8.12
C ILE A 97 -24.99 8.38 -6.86
N GLU A 98 -26.09 7.68 -6.66
CA GLU A 98 -26.23 6.76 -5.54
C GLU A 98 -26.85 5.44 -6.00
N ILE A 99 -26.31 4.34 -5.46
CA ILE A 99 -26.67 2.97 -5.80
C ILE A 99 -27.00 2.22 -4.51
N ASP A 100 -28.06 1.40 -4.54
CA ASP A 100 -28.43 0.45 -3.47
C ASP A 100 -28.69 -0.91 -4.13
N TRP A 101 -27.80 -1.86 -3.88
CA TRP A 101 -27.86 -3.23 -4.37
C TRP A 101 -28.13 -4.20 -3.23
N ASN A 102 -28.96 -5.21 -3.47
CA ASN A 102 -29.29 -6.23 -2.49
C ASN A 102 -29.51 -7.60 -3.16
N THR A 103 -29.04 -8.67 -2.51
CA THR A 103 -29.30 -10.05 -2.92
C THR A 103 -30.72 -10.50 -2.59
N SER A 104 -31.24 -11.46 -3.35
CA SER A 104 -32.45 -12.20 -3.00
C SER A 104 -32.28 -12.89 -1.64
N THR A 105 -33.37 -13.00 -0.87
CA THR A 105 -33.34 -13.45 0.53
C THR A 105 -33.18 -14.96 0.67
N ALA A 106 -33.58 -15.72 -0.35
CA ALA A 106 -33.53 -17.18 -0.37
C ALA A 106 -33.73 -17.68 -1.81
N PRO A 107 -33.18 -18.86 -2.19
CA PRO A 107 -33.31 -19.44 -3.52
C PRO A 107 -34.72 -19.35 -4.10
N GLY A 108 -34.88 -18.63 -5.22
CA GLY A 108 -36.16 -18.47 -5.92
C GLY A 108 -37.10 -17.41 -5.33
N ALA A 109 -36.69 -16.66 -4.30
CA ALA A 109 -37.51 -15.62 -3.68
C ALA A 109 -37.70 -14.39 -4.58
N ASN A 110 -36.85 -14.22 -5.61
CA ASN A 110 -36.95 -13.14 -6.60
C ASN A 110 -37.19 -11.77 -5.95
N ASN A 111 -36.45 -11.42 -4.91
CA ASN A 111 -36.60 -10.13 -4.22
C ASN A 111 -35.28 -9.36 -4.08
N GLY A 112 -34.25 -9.77 -4.83
CA GLY A 112 -33.06 -8.98 -5.07
C GLY A 112 -33.35 -7.76 -5.95
N TYR A 113 -32.53 -6.72 -5.80
CA TYR A 113 -32.72 -5.47 -6.54
C TYR A 113 -31.45 -4.65 -6.69
N LEU A 114 -31.50 -3.71 -7.65
CA LEU A 114 -30.52 -2.64 -7.83
C LEU A 114 -31.26 -1.33 -8.10
N SER A 115 -31.12 -0.36 -7.21
CA SER A 115 -31.71 0.97 -7.35
C SER A 115 -30.65 2.02 -7.65
N LEU A 116 -30.98 2.97 -8.53
CA LEU A 116 -30.15 4.10 -8.94
C LEU A 116 -30.86 5.41 -8.62
N TRP A 117 -30.19 6.31 -7.91
CA TRP A 117 -30.59 7.69 -7.70
C TRP A 117 -29.61 8.62 -8.40
N ILE A 118 -30.14 9.69 -8.99
CA ILE A 118 -29.38 10.77 -9.63
C ILE A 118 -29.88 12.07 -9.02
N ASP A 119 -28.96 12.88 -8.48
CA ASP A 119 -29.24 14.17 -7.85
C ASP A 119 -30.31 14.08 -6.75
N GLY A 120 -30.22 13.01 -5.94
CA GLY A 120 -31.15 12.74 -4.83
C GLY A 120 -32.53 12.22 -5.24
N THR A 121 -32.80 12.06 -6.54
CA THR A 121 -34.08 11.54 -7.07
C THR A 121 -33.90 10.10 -7.52
N LEU A 122 -34.82 9.21 -7.14
CA LEU A 122 -34.82 7.82 -7.61
C LEU A 122 -35.04 7.80 -9.12
N ALA A 123 -33.99 7.44 -9.88
CA ALA A 123 -34.07 7.29 -11.33
C ALA A 123 -34.81 5.99 -11.68
N GLY A 124 -34.49 4.90 -10.98
CA GLY A 124 -35.30 3.69 -11.00
C GLY A 124 -34.65 2.48 -10.34
N THR A 125 -35.37 1.37 -10.36
CA THR A 125 -34.99 0.12 -9.69
C THR A 125 -35.17 -1.06 -10.63
N ILE A 126 -34.13 -1.88 -10.77
CA ILE A 126 -34.26 -3.25 -11.27
C ILE A 126 -34.72 -4.09 -10.09
N ALA A 127 -35.95 -4.58 -10.14
CA ALA A 127 -36.57 -5.35 -9.06
C ALA A 127 -36.85 -6.79 -9.49
N ASN A 128 -37.22 -7.61 -8.52
CA ASN A 128 -37.61 -9.01 -8.69
C ASN A 128 -36.51 -9.89 -9.30
N VAL A 129 -35.27 -9.68 -8.85
CA VAL A 129 -34.10 -10.43 -9.35
C VAL A 129 -33.81 -11.60 -8.42
N ASP A 130 -33.61 -12.77 -9.01
CA ASP A 130 -33.02 -13.94 -8.33
C ASP A 130 -31.49 -13.84 -8.45
N ASN A 131 -30.86 -13.40 -7.37
CA ASN A 131 -29.42 -13.21 -7.24
C ASN A 131 -28.93 -13.64 -5.84
N ASP A 132 -29.27 -14.87 -5.43
CA ASP A 132 -28.98 -15.39 -4.09
C ASP A 132 -27.93 -16.49 -4.04
N GLN A 133 -27.30 -16.83 -5.17
CA GLN A 133 -26.17 -17.76 -5.18
C GLN A 133 -25.19 -17.38 -4.08
N ALA A 134 -24.64 -18.38 -3.40
CA ALA A 134 -23.78 -18.18 -2.22
C ALA A 134 -22.61 -17.22 -2.50
N PHE A 135 -22.16 -17.19 -3.75
CA PHE A 135 -21.04 -16.40 -4.24
C PHE A 135 -21.42 -15.04 -4.82
N GLN A 136 -22.71 -14.72 -4.92
CA GLN A 136 -23.16 -13.42 -5.41
C GLN A 136 -23.12 -12.40 -4.27
N ARG A 137 -21.91 -12.00 -3.91
CA ARG A 137 -21.60 -11.12 -2.80
C ARG A 137 -20.55 -10.12 -3.22
N VAL A 138 -20.60 -8.92 -2.67
CA VAL A 138 -19.62 -7.88 -2.98
C VAL A 138 -18.48 -7.96 -1.99
N ASP A 139 -17.27 -8.19 -2.47
CA ASP A 139 -16.02 -8.12 -1.69
C ASP A 139 -15.08 -7.00 -2.16
N GLU A 140 -15.44 -6.30 -3.22
CA GLU A 140 -14.68 -5.16 -3.73
C GLU A 140 -15.61 -4.17 -4.44
N ALA A 141 -15.38 -2.87 -4.31
CA ALA A 141 -16.02 -1.85 -5.14
C ALA A 141 -14.99 -1.14 -6.01
N ARG A 142 -15.27 -1.05 -7.32
CA ARG A 142 -14.38 -0.45 -8.32
C ARG A 142 -15.01 0.81 -8.87
N LEU A 143 -14.32 1.95 -8.80
CA LEU A 143 -14.81 3.26 -9.29
C LEU A 143 -13.83 3.86 -10.32
N GLY A 144 -14.30 4.17 -11.52
CA GLY A 144 -13.47 4.62 -12.64
C GLY A 144 -13.86 3.90 -13.92
N ALA A 145 -13.05 3.93 -14.98
CA ALA A 145 -13.33 3.15 -16.18
C ALA A 145 -13.04 1.65 -15.92
N THR A 146 -14.01 0.93 -15.35
CA THR A 146 -13.84 -0.45 -14.84
C THR A 146 -13.87 -1.53 -15.93
N GLY A 147 -14.28 -1.18 -17.15
CA GLY A 147 -14.22 -2.08 -18.29
C GLY A 147 -15.07 -1.63 -19.47
N GLY A 148 -14.93 -2.30 -20.61
CA GLY A 148 -15.74 -2.03 -21.81
C GLY A 148 -15.36 -0.73 -22.53
N LEU A 149 -14.13 -0.23 -22.37
CA LEU A 149 -13.67 0.95 -23.11
C LEU A 149 -13.61 0.66 -24.61
N ASP A 150 -14.34 1.46 -25.38
CA ASP A 150 -14.27 1.45 -26.84
C ASP A 150 -13.07 2.28 -27.31
N ALA A 151 -12.37 1.82 -28.35
CA ALA A 151 -11.14 2.41 -28.91
C ALA A 151 -11.25 3.86 -29.44
N ALA A 152 -12.45 4.45 -29.40
CA ALA A 152 -12.69 5.86 -29.76
C ALA A 152 -13.04 6.73 -28.55
N THR A 153 -12.99 6.17 -27.33
CA THR A 153 -13.27 6.89 -26.09
C THR A 153 -11.98 7.53 -25.59
N SER A 154 -11.97 8.85 -25.40
CA SER A 154 -10.81 9.57 -24.88
C SER A 154 -11.16 10.83 -24.11
N GLY A 155 -10.26 11.28 -23.24
CA GLY A 155 -10.43 12.48 -22.42
C GLY A 155 -10.34 12.17 -20.94
N SER A 156 -11.10 12.89 -20.12
CA SER A 156 -11.11 12.67 -18.66
C SER A 156 -12.53 12.60 -18.14
N MET A 157 -12.71 11.85 -17.05
CA MET A 157 -13.93 11.86 -16.25
C MET A 157 -13.58 12.13 -14.78
N LEU A 158 -14.45 12.85 -14.09
CA LEU A 158 -14.18 13.30 -12.72
C LEU A 158 -15.12 12.61 -11.74
N PHE A 159 -14.56 12.16 -10.62
CA PHE A 159 -15.30 11.60 -9.49
C PHE A 159 -14.91 12.31 -8.20
N ASP A 160 -15.84 12.45 -7.26
CA ASP A 160 -15.54 13.02 -5.95
C ASP A 160 -16.44 12.45 -4.84
N ASN A 161 -16.07 12.65 -3.57
CA ASN A 161 -16.84 12.29 -2.38
C ASN A 161 -17.48 10.89 -2.44
N PHE A 162 -16.67 9.85 -2.62
CA PHE A 162 -17.15 8.47 -2.55
C PHE A 162 -17.47 8.07 -1.11
N GLU A 163 -18.68 7.56 -0.89
CA GLU A 163 -19.17 7.06 0.38
C GLU A 163 -19.84 5.70 0.16
N SER A 164 -19.55 4.69 0.99
CA SER A 164 -20.23 3.39 0.95
C SER A 164 -20.76 2.97 2.32
N ARG A 165 -21.85 2.19 2.34
CA ARG A 165 -22.40 1.52 3.52
C ARG A 165 -22.88 0.12 3.16
N ARG A 166 -22.58 -0.83 4.05
CA ARG A 166 -22.84 -2.26 3.85
C ARG A 166 -24.30 -2.62 4.15
N GLU A 167 -24.81 -2.16 5.30
CA GLU A 167 -26.16 -2.57 5.75
C GLU A 167 -27.13 -1.41 6.05
N THR A 168 -26.64 -0.17 6.11
CA THR A 168 -27.42 0.98 6.61
C THR A 168 -27.62 2.10 5.59
N TYR A 169 -28.72 2.84 5.77
CA TYR A 169 -29.06 4.02 4.96
C TYR A 169 -27.99 5.10 5.08
N LEU A 170 -27.53 5.67 3.95
CA LEU A 170 -26.49 6.72 3.90
C LEU A 170 -26.94 8.08 4.49
N GLY A 171 -28.25 8.34 4.60
CA GLY A 171 -28.77 9.62 5.07
C GLY A 171 -29.13 10.58 3.92
N PRO A 172 -29.85 11.68 4.21
CA PRO A 172 -30.17 12.70 3.20
C PRO A 172 -28.90 13.42 2.72
N LEU A 173 -28.92 13.93 1.49
CA LEU A 173 -27.84 14.74 0.94
C LEU A 173 -27.67 16.01 1.77
N THR A 174 -26.49 16.19 2.38
CA THR A 174 -26.08 17.49 2.92
C THR A 174 -25.66 18.40 1.76
N PRO A 175 -26.23 19.61 1.61
CA PRO A 175 -25.82 20.53 0.56
C PRO A 175 -24.33 20.86 0.67
N PRO A 176 -23.59 21.01 -0.44
CA PRO A 176 -22.21 21.47 -0.39
C PRO A 176 -22.14 22.86 0.27
N ALA A 177 -21.11 23.10 1.08
CA ALA A 177 -20.78 24.45 1.50
C ALA A 177 -20.55 25.30 0.24
N THR A 178 -21.21 26.46 0.17
CA THR A 178 -21.09 27.38 -0.96
C THR A 178 -19.65 27.90 -1.01
N GLN A 179 -18.85 27.38 -1.94
CA GLN A 179 -17.50 27.88 -2.16
C GLN A 179 -17.61 29.23 -2.89
N GLU A 180 -17.34 30.32 -2.16
CA GLU A 180 -17.23 31.66 -2.74
C GLU A 180 -16.01 31.68 -3.68
N ALA A 181 -16.22 32.06 -4.93
CA ALA A 181 -15.16 32.13 -5.92
C ALA A 181 -14.15 33.23 -5.55
N SER A 182 -12.91 32.85 -5.29
CA SER A 182 -11.77 33.78 -5.20
C SER A 182 -11.33 34.20 -6.61
N PRO A 183 -11.00 35.48 -6.87
CA PRO A 183 -10.83 36.00 -8.22
C PRO A 183 -9.58 35.46 -8.93
N THR A 184 -9.75 35.06 -10.19
CA THR A 184 -8.69 34.63 -11.12
C THR A 184 -7.78 35.82 -11.51
N PRO A 185 -6.44 35.72 -11.39
CA PRO A 185 -5.55 36.67 -12.03
C PRO A 185 -5.48 36.37 -13.54
N THR A 186 -5.75 37.38 -14.35
CA THR A 186 -5.59 37.34 -15.81
C THR A 186 -4.12 37.59 -16.14
N GLU A 187 -3.40 36.55 -16.57
CA GLU A 187 -2.22 36.73 -17.41
C GLU A 187 -2.45 36.01 -18.75
N THR A 188 -2.24 36.75 -19.83
CA THR A 188 -2.33 36.27 -21.21
C THR A 188 -0.98 35.71 -21.63
N PRO A 189 -0.84 34.40 -21.94
CA PRO A 189 0.40 33.89 -22.51
C PRO A 189 0.46 34.22 -24.00
N THR A 190 1.59 34.81 -24.40
CA THR A 190 1.95 35.02 -25.81
C THR A 190 2.63 33.74 -26.30
N LEU A 191 2.09 33.11 -27.35
CA LEU A 191 2.64 31.90 -27.94
C LEU A 191 3.84 32.24 -28.86
N GLU A 192 5.01 31.68 -28.57
CA GLU A 192 6.14 31.58 -29.49
C GLU A 192 6.25 30.11 -29.96
N PRO A 193 6.37 29.81 -31.27
CA PRO A 193 6.35 28.44 -31.77
C PRO A 193 7.72 27.76 -31.63
N THR A 194 7.78 26.68 -30.86
CA THR A 194 8.91 25.73 -30.79
C THR A 194 8.79 24.69 -31.92
N PRO A 195 9.90 24.21 -32.54
CA PRO A 195 9.84 23.33 -33.72
C PRO A 195 9.30 21.94 -33.41
N ILE A 196 8.49 21.41 -34.33
CA ILE A 196 8.00 20.03 -34.31
C ILE A 196 9.10 19.12 -34.88
N GLU A 197 9.63 18.19 -34.07
CA GLU A 197 10.34 17.02 -34.60
C GLU A 197 9.34 15.92 -34.96
N THR A 198 9.36 15.52 -36.23
CA THR A 198 8.57 14.40 -36.75
C THR A 198 9.37 13.11 -36.59
N LEU A 199 9.01 12.27 -35.63
CA LEU A 199 9.50 10.88 -35.58
C LEU A 199 8.61 10.00 -36.46
N THR A 200 9.13 9.57 -37.60
CA THR A 200 8.54 8.51 -38.43
C THR A 200 8.82 7.14 -37.81
N PRO A 201 7.81 6.30 -37.53
CA PRO A 201 8.04 4.92 -37.15
C PRO A 201 8.48 4.10 -38.38
N SER A 202 9.64 3.44 -38.28
CA SER A 202 10.09 2.44 -39.25
C SER A 202 9.63 1.06 -38.77
N PRO A 203 8.75 0.34 -39.50
CA PRO A 203 8.35 -1.01 -39.14
C PRO A 203 9.43 -1.99 -39.59
N THR A 204 10.06 -2.70 -38.65
CA THR A 204 10.77 -3.94 -38.98
C THR A 204 9.84 -5.11 -38.67
N PRO A 205 9.55 -6.01 -39.64
CA PRO A 205 8.57 -7.07 -39.46
C PRO A 205 9.10 -8.17 -38.54
N MET A 206 8.31 -8.57 -37.53
CA MET A 206 8.51 -9.85 -36.86
C MET A 206 8.15 -10.97 -37.84
N ALA A 207 9.15 -11.79 -38.18
CA ALA A 207 8.97 -12.99 -38.97
C ALA A 207 8.21 -14.05 -38.16
N ASN A 208 7.15 -14.59 -38.78
CA ASN A 208 6.49 -15.82 -38.35
C ASN A 208 7.53 -16.95 -38.21
N LEU A 209 7.60 -17.57 -37.03
CA LEU A 209 8.26 -18.87 -36.86
C LEU A 209 7.18 -19.97 -36.69
N PRO A 210 7.32 -21.11 -37.37
CA PRO A 210 6.31 -22.17 -37.38
C PRO A 210 6.33 -22.99 -36.08
N GLU A 211 5.17 -23.51 -35.69
CA GLU A 211 4.98 -24.44 -34.58
C GLU A 211 5.87 -25.69 -34.75
N GLY A 212 6.77 -25.93 -33.80
CA GLY A 212 7.55 -27.17 -33.75
C GLY A 212 8.73 -27.15 -32.76
N ILE A 213 8.57 -27.91 -31.67
CA ILE A 213 9.60 -28.57 -30.83
C ILE A 213 10.83 -27.71 -30.46
N TYR A 214 10.81 -27.11 -29.27
CA TYR A 214 12.02 -26.59 -28.63
C TYR A 214 12.60 -27.61 -27.65
N SER A 215 13.68 -28.28 -28.06
CA SER A 215 14.66 -28.83 -27.14
C SER A 215 15.71 -27.76 -26.83
N ASN A 216 15.99 -27.55 -25.54
CA ASN A 216 17.15 -26.87 -24.96
C ASN A 216 17.65 -25.61 -25.71
N VAL A 217 16.96 -24.48 -25.54
CA VAL A 217 17.55 -23.17 -25.83
C VAL A 217 18.47 -22.80 -24.66
N SER A 218 19.78 -22.93 -24.87
CA SER A 218 20.78 -22.36 -23.95
C SER A 218 20.77 -20.84 -24.11
N LEU A 219 20.22 -20.13 -23.13
CA LEU A 219 20.29 -18.67 -23.06
C LEU A 219 21.76 -18.25 -22.88
N SER A 220 22.34 -17.64 -23.92
CA SER A 220 23.59 -16.90 -23.79
C SER A 220 23.32 -15.61 -23.00
N LEU A 221 23.44 -15.68 -21.68
CA LEU A 221 23.33 -14.52 -20.80
C LEU A 221 24.39 -13.45 -21.18
N PRO A 222 24.04 -12.15 -21.10
CA PRO A 222 25.01 -11.08 -21.29
C PRO A 222 26.13 -11.15 -20.23
N LYS A 223 27.35 -10.73 -20.60
CA LYS A 223 28.60 -10.96 -19.82
C LYS A 223 28.59 -10.49 -18.36
N PHE A 224 27.69 -9.58 -17.96
CA PHE A 224 27.57 -9.11 -16.58
C PHE A 224 26.76 -10.06 -15.67
N LEU A 225 26.03 -11.03 -16.24
CA LEU A 225 25.28 -12.06 -15.49
C LEU A 225 25.98 -13.42 -15.48
N GLN A 226 27.14 -13.56 -16.12
CA GLN A 226 28.00 -14.72 -15.92
C GLN A 226 28.75 -14.54 -14.60
N ILE A 227 28.45 -15.39 -13.62
CA ILE A 227 29.32 -15.58 -12.45
C ILE A 227 30.68 -16.03 -13.00
N ARG A 228 31.63 -15.10 -13.08
CA ARG A 228 33.02 -15.36 -13.43
C ARG A 228 33.63 -16.15 -12.28
N SER A 229 33.65 -17.48 -12.41
CA SER A 229 34.38 -18.41 -11.52
C SER A 229 35.89 -18.16 -11.48
N ASP A 230 36.43 -17.22 -12.27
CA ASP A 230 37.85 -16.95 -12.45
C ASP A 230 38.28 -15.54 -12.01
N TYR A 231 37.40 -14.75 -11.38
CA TYR A 231 37.80 -13.46 -10.80
C TYR A 231 38.51 -13.68 -9.46
N TYR A 232 39.82 -13.90 -9.51
CA TYR A 232 40.68 -13.82 -8.33
C TYR A 232 40.81 -12.35 -7.90
N VAL A 233 39.88 -11.88 -7.08
CA VAL A 233 40.13 -10.70 -6.23
C VAL A 233 41.12 -11.16 -5.17
N PRO A 234 42.28 -10.51 -4.98
CA PRO A 234 43.02 -10.66 -3.74
C PRO A 234 42.13 -10.09 -2.63
N GLN A 235 41.33 -10.94 -2.00
CA GLN A 235 40.47 -10.55 -0.88
C GLN A 235 41.39 -10.22 0.30
N PRO A 236 41.47 -8.97 0.80
CA PRO A 236 41.56 -8.83 2.24
C PRO A 236 40.32 -9.54 2.77
N GLN A 237 40.52 -10.70 3.40
CA GLN A 237 39.46 -11.50 3.97
C GLN A 237 38.74 -10.65 5.00
N ALA A 238 37.66 -9.97 4.60
CA ALA A 238 36.78 -9.27 5.52
C ALA A 238 36.36 -10.33 6.54
N THR A 239 36.74 -10.12 7.79
CA THR A 239 36.45 -11.07 8.85
C THR A 239 34.95 -11.01 9.07
N LEU A 240 34.22 -11.97 8.50
CA LEU A 240 32.78 -12.11 8.70
C LEU A 240 32.52 -12.26 10.20
N THR A 241 32.03 -11.19 10.80
CA THR A 241 31.66 -11.18 12.20
C THR A 241 30.17 -11.43 12.26
N THR A 242 29.79 -12.58 12.84
CA THR A 242 28.38 -12.87 13.08
C THR A 242 27.96 -12.16 14.36
N ILE A 243 26.91 -11.35 14.26
CA ILE A 243 26.24 -10.73 15.40
C ILE A 243 24.89 -11.41 15.54
N THR A 244 24.62 -11.97 16.71
CA THR A 244 23.30 -12.51 17.08
C THR A 244 22.60 -11.48 17.96
N ILE A 245 21.31 -11.27 17.73
CA ILE A 245 20.47 -10.40 18.54
C ILE A 245 19.31 -11.23 19.07
N ASP A 246 19.17 -11.29 20.38
CA ASP A 246 18.07 -11.97 21.06
C ASP A 246 17.00 -10.94 21.44
N TYR A 247 15.80 -11.09 20.89
CA TYR A 247 14.67 -10.20 21.17
C TYR A 247 13.71 -10.80 22.19
N THR A 248 13.35 -10.03 23.21
CA THR A 248 12.35 -10.41 24.24
C THR A 248 11.14 -9.49 24.13
N TYR A 249 9.95 -10.06 24.35
CA TYR A 249 8.69 -9.35 24.29
C TYR A 249 7.87 -9.57 25.56
N ASP A 250 7.00 -8.61 25.88
CA ASP A 250 5.98 -8.78 26.91
C ASP A 250 4.73 -9.52 26.38
N PRO A 251 3.74 -9.85 27.23
CA PRO A 251 2.52 -10.56 26.80
C PRO A 251 1.64 -9.80 25.80
N LEU A 252 1.91 -8.52 25.54
CA LEU A 252 1.24 -7.71 24.52
C LEU A 252 2.07 -7.64 23.23
N ASN A 253 3.12 -8.47 23.10
CA ASN A 253 4.06 -8.51 21.98
C ASN A 253 4.87 -7.21 21.76
N ARG A 254 5.02 -6.39 22.80
CA ARG A 254 5.89 -5.20 22.74
C ARG A 254 7.32 -5.61 23.05
N LEU A 255 8.27 -5.07 22.29
CA LEU A 255 9.70 -5.35 22.44
C LEU A 255 10.22 -4.81 23.77
N THR A 256 10.67 -5.67 24.68
CA THR A 256 11.23 -5.27 25.98
C THR A 256 12.75 -5.38 26.04
N ALA A 257 13.38 -6.19 25.20
CA ALA A 257 14.84 -6.28 25.14
C ALA A 257 15.34 -6.68 23.75
N ALA A 258 16.47 -6.12 23.36
CA ALA A 258 17.31 -6.56 22.25
C ALA A 258 18.75 -6.72 22.77
N ASP A 259 19.19 -7.96 22.94
CA ASP A 259 20.51 -8.30 23.50
C ASP A 259 21.45 -8.78 22.40
N TYR A 260 22.55 -8.06 22.17
CA TYR A 260 23.51 -8.36 21.12
C TYR A 260 24.62 -9.27 21.64
N SER A 261 25.09 -10.20 20.80
CA SER A 261 26.22 -11.09 21.13
C SER A 261 27.54 -10.34 21.36
N THR A 262 27.60 -9.06 21.02
CA THR A 262 28.72 -8.15 21.33
C THR A 262 28.73 -7.68 22.79
N GLY A 263 27.62 -7.88 23.52
CA GLY A 263 27.39 -7.35 24.87
C GLY A 263 26.65 -6.01 24.88
N ASP A 264 26.36 -5.42 23.72
CA ASP A 264 25.48 -4.27 23.60
C ASP A 264 24.02 -4.68 23.83
N TYR A 265 23.18 -3.79 24.35
CA TYR A 265 21.75 -4.07 24.51
C TYR A 265 20.90 -2.80 24.48
N TYR A 266 19.61 -3.01 24.24
CA TYR A 266 18.55 -1.99 24.39
C TYR A 266 17.37 -2.62 25.13
N HIS A 267 17.04 -2.11 26.31
CA HIS A 267 15.96 -2.61 27.16
C HIS A 267 14.89 -1.54 27.36
N TYR A 268 13.63 -1.95 27.29
CA TYR A 268 12.49 -1.04 27.31
C TYR A 268 11.47 -1.46 28.36
N THR A 269 10.85 -0.48 29.00
CA THR A 269 9.66 -0.69 29.83
C THR A 269 8.50 0.13 29.32
N TYR A 270 7.28 -0.32 29.62
CA TYR A 270 6.05 0.30 29.14
C TYR A 270 5.02 0.42 30.25
N ASP A 271 4.14 1.42 30.15
CA ASP A 271 2.92 1.45 30.94
C ASP A 271 1.85 0.51 30.35
N SER A 272 0.66 0.47 30.98
CA SER A 272 -0.44 -0.40 30.56
C SER A 272 -1.07 -0.01 29.21
N VAL A 273 -0.88 1.23 28.74
CA VAL A 273 -1.37 1.72 27.44
C VAL A 273 -0.25 1.79 26.39
N GLY A 274 0.95 1.33 26.75
CA GLY A 274 2.10 1.16 25.87
C GLY A 274 2.95 2.39 25.65
N ASN A 275 2.80 3.43 26.46
CA ASN A 275 3.83 4.46 26.47
C ASN A 275 5.14 3.87 27.03
N ARG A 276 6.25 4.06 26.32
CA ARG A 276 7.59 3.60 26.74
C ARG A 276 8.05 4.42 27.94
N LEU A 277 8.17 3.83 29.12
CA LEU A 277 8.53 4.55 30.36
C LEU A 277 10.05 4.73 30.52
N SER A 278 10.83 3.74 30.09
CA SER A 278 12.29 3.80 30.14
C SER A 278 12.92 3.12 28.93
N GLN A 279 14.12 3.57 28.61
CA GLN A 279 15.07 2.91 27.73
C GLN A 279 16.42 2.84 28.46
N GLU A 280 16.93 1.63 28.65
CA GLU A 280 18.25 1.36 29.22
C GLU A 280 19.10 0.68 28.17
N ASP A 281 20.22 1.30 27.83
CA ASP A 281 21.08 0.86 26.74
C ASP A 281 22.50 0.61 27.23
N MET A 282 23.19 -0.32 26.58
CA MET A 282 24.64 -0.47 26.63
C MET A 282 25.14 -0.49 25.20
N VAL A 283 25.90 0.54 24.80
CA VAL A 283 26.45 0.62 23.44
C VAL A 283 27.93 0.95 23.54
N GLY A 284 28.79 0.06 23.01
CA GLY A 284 30.25 0.22 23.09
C GLY A 284 30.78 0.28 24.52
N GLY A 285 30.09 -0.39 25.46
CA GLY A 285 30.42 -0.36 26.88
C GLY A 285 30.07 0.94 27.61
N GLN A 286 29.26 1.81 27.01
CA GLN A 286 28.72 3.01 27.65
C GLN A 286 27.26 2.79 28.02
N PRO A 287 26.90 2.75 29.32
CA PRO A 287 25.52 2.65 29.75
C PRO A 287 24.79 4.00 29.59
N SER A 288 23.53 3.94 29.18
CA SER A 288 22.63 5.10 29.09
C SER A 288 21.26 4.73 29.63
N VAL A 289 20.58 5.69 30.28
CA VAL A 289 19.20 5.52 30.73
C VAL A 289 18.41 6.77 30.34
N VAL A 290 17.31 6.56 29.64
CA VAL A 290 16.36 7.60 29.26
C VAL A 290 15.01 7.30 29.90
N ASN A 291 14.43 8.31 30.54
CA ASN A 291 13.11 8.22 31.18
C ASN A 291 12.12 9.13 30.46
N TYR A 292 10.92 8.61 30.23
CA TYR A 292 9.86 9.29 29.52
C TYR A 292 8.66 9.50 30.45
N VAL A 293 8.03 10.67 30.36
CA VAL A 293 6.82 11.01 31.12
C VAL A 293 5.75 11.44 30.16
N TYR A 294 4.52 10.98 30.39
CA TYR A 294 3.38 11.21 29.52
C TYR A 294 2.25 11.93 30.26
N ASP A 295 1.41 12.64 29.52
CA ASP A 295 0.16 13.19 30.05
C ASP A 295 -1.02 12.21 29.89
N ASP A 296 -2.18 12.60 30.41
CA ASP A 296 -3.41 11.79 30.36
C ASP A 296 -3.92 11.53 28.92
N ALA A 297 -3.41 12.25 27.93
CA ALA A 297 -3.72 12.06 26.52
C ALA A 297 -2.64 11.23 25.78
N ASN A 298 -1.75 10.57 26.51
CA ASN A 298 -0.60 9.80 26.00
C ASN A 298 0.38 10.63 25.18
N ARG A 299 0.40 11.96 25.34
CA ARG A 299 1.42 12.82 24.72
C ARG A 299 2.69 12.76 25.56
N LEU A 300 3.85 12.65 24.91
CA LEU A 300 5.14 12.66 25.60
C LEU A 300 5.35 14.04 26.23
N ALA A 301 5.18 14.16 27.54
CA ALA A 301 5.24 15.42 28.26
C ALA A 301 6.69 15.84 28.57
N SER A 302 7.58 14.88 28.82
CA SER A 302 9.01 15.17 28.98
C SER A 302 9.91 13.95 28.78
N VAL A 303 11.15 14.20 28.37
CA VAL A 303 12.24 13.20 28.31
C VAL A 303 13.37 13.67 29.20
N ASN A 304 13.77 12.85 30.18
CA ASN A 304 14.80 13.20 31.18
C ASN A 304 14.57 14.58 31.83
N GLY A 305 13.30 14.98 32.01
CA GLY A 305 12.89 16.26 32.57
C GLY A 305 12.85 17.44 31.59
N VAL A 306 13.32 17.27 30.35
CA VAL A 306 13.15 18.26 29.28
C VAL A 306 11.70 18.24 28.81
N SER A 307 11.01 19.37 28.92
CA SER A 307 9.58 19.47 28.61
C SER A 307 9.31 19.50 27.10
N TYR A 308 8.28 18.77 26.70
CA TYR A 308 7.76 18.73 25.35
C TYR A 308 6.42 19.48 25.32
N THR A 309 6.16 20.21 24.24
CA THR A 309 4.95 21.04 24.11
C THR A 309 4.17 20.69 22.87
N PHE A 310 2.84 20.75 22.94
CA PHE A 310 1.94 20.39 21.85
C PHE A 310 0.90 21.48 21.63
N ASP A 311 0.35 21.55 20.43
CA ASP A 311 -0.89 22.30 20.18
C ASP A 311 -2.13 21.51 20.64
N ASP A 312 -3.31 22.14 20.52
CA ASP A 312 -4.59 21.55 20.90
C ASP A 312 -5.02 20.39 20.00
N ASN A 313 -4.48 20.30 18.78
CA ASN A 313 -4.70 19.18 17.87
C ASN A 313 -3.83 17.96 18.21
N GLY A 314 -2.82 18.14 19.06
CA GLY A 314 -1.82 17.13 19.39
C GLY A 314 -0.76 17.03 18.31
N ASN A 315 -0.22 18.15 17.83
CA ASN A 315 1.04 18.20 17.09
C ASN A 315 2.16 18.70 18.02
N LEU A 316 3.32 18.05 18.00
CA LEU A 316 4.46 18.44 18.84
C LEU A 316 5.03 19.77 18.37
N LEU A 317 4.98 20.83 19.17
CA LEU A 317 5.53 22.15 18.86
C LEU A 317 6.99 22.31 19.24
N SER A 318 7.46 21.59 20.27
CA SER A 318 8.87 21.57 20.68
C SER A 318 9.17 20.34 21.53
N ASP A 319 10.33 19.71 21.28
CA ASP A 319 10.95 18.63 22.07
C ASP A 319 12.01 19.17 23.06
N GLY A 320 12.12 20.50 23.20
CA GLY A 320 13.13 21.19 23.98
C GLY A 320 14.47 21.44 23.27
N ALA A 321 14.72 20.79 22.12
CA ALA A 321 15.90 21.01 21.27
C ALA A 321 15.53 21.72 19.95
N ASN A 322 14.41 21.31 19.36
CA ASN A 322 13.83 21.74 18.11
C ASN A 322 12.46 22.38 18.33
N THR A 323 12.03 23.14 17.33
CA THR A 323 10.70 23.72 17.22
C THR A 323 10.06 23.30 15.91
N TYR A 324 8.75 23.09 15.93
CA TYR A 324 8.01 22.52 14.81
C TYR A 324 6.79 23.36 14.49
N VAL A 325 6.49 23.49 13.20
CA VAL A 325 5.34 24.26 12.69
C VAL A 325 4.52 23.38 11.78
N TYR A 326 3.21 23.40 11.96
CA TYR A 326 2.25 22.60 11.21
C TYR A 326 1.28 23.49 10.44
N ASP A 327 0.77 22.99 9.31
CA ASP A 327 -0.34 23.63 8.61
C ASP A 327 -1.71 23.25 9.21
N SER A 328 -2.78 23.82 8.67
CA SER A 328 -4.15 23.56 9.13
C SER A 328 -4.62 22.12 8.87
N ALA A 329 -3.86 21.33 8.11
CA ALA A 329 -4.12 19.90 7.87
C ALA A 329 -3.25 19.01 8.78
N ASN A 330 -2.62 19.58 9.82
CA ASN A 330 -1.72 18.88 10.76
C ASN A 330 -0.47 18.27 10.09
N ARG A 331 -0.01 18.82 8.97
CA ARG A 331 1.22 18.39 8.30
C ARG A 331 2.38 19.28 8.74
N LEU A 332 3.52 18.68 9.06
CA LEU A 332 4.73 19.40 9.46
C LEU A 332 5.26 20.23 8.28
N VAL A 333 5.24 21.55 8.38
CA VAL A 333 5.72 22.47 7.34
C VAL A 333 7.06 23.09 7.65
N SER A 334 7.52 23.06 8.91
CA SER A 334 8.87 23.49 9.25
C SER A 334 9.43 22.90 10.54
N VAL A 335 10.74 22.65 10.54
CA VAL A 335 11.56 22.43 11.74
C VAL A 335 12.57 23.57 11.88
N ASN A 336 12.61 24.21 13.05
CA ASN A 336 13.51 25.30 13.41
C ASN A 336 13.50 26.51 12.46
N SER A 337 12.47 26.66 11.62
CA SER A 337 12.42 27.62 10.51
C SER A 337 13.54 27.45 9.47
N THR A 338 14.33 26.38 9.54
CA THR A 338 15.47 26.10 8.65
C THR A 338 15.18 24.96 7.70
N GLU A 339 14.44 23.96 8.16
CA GLU A 339 13.92 22.89 7.31
C GLU A 339 12.45 23.21 7.01
N THR A 340 12.08 23.20 5.73
CA THR A 340 10.74 23.58 5.27
C THR A 340 10.20 22.57 4.29
N TYR A 341 8.89 22.35 4.36
CA TYR A 341 8.20 21.35 3.56
C TYR A 341 6.94 21.92 2.95
N THR A 342 6.61 21.48 1.73
CA THR A 342 5.31 21.75 1.12
C THR A 342 4.70 20.46 0.62
N TYR A 343 3.37 20.41 0.59
CA TYR A 343 2.62 19.22 0.24
C TYR A 343 1.68 19.51 -0.92
N ASN A 344 1.39 18.48 -1.72
CA ASN A 344 0.34 18.53 -2.74
C ASN A 344 -1.07 18.46 -2.07
N GLY A 345 -2.11 18.45 -2.90
CA GLY A 345 -3.50 18.35 -2.43
C GLY A 345 -3.89 16.97 -1.87
N LEU A 346 -3.10 15.93 -2.13
CA LEU A 346 -3.30 14.56 -1.62
C LEU A 346 -2.61 14.33 -0.26
N GLY A 347 -1.72 15.24 0.15
CA GLY A 347 -0.96 15.10 1.38
C GLY A 347 0.50 14.69 1.18
N ASP A 348 0.93 14.44 -0.05
CA ASP A 348 2.31 14.01 -0.32
C ASP A 348 3.28 15.19 -0.34
N ARG A 349 4.44 14.99 0.27
CA ARG A 349 5.52 15.96 0.30
C ARG A 349 6.05 16.22 -1.11
N LEU A 350 5.80 17.44 -1.59
CA LEU A 350 6.18 17.92 -2.93
C LEU A 350 7.54 18.62 -2.93
N THR A 351 7.89 19.30 -1.83
CA THR A 351 9.19 19.97 -1.72
C THR A 351 9.78 19.83 -0.32
N GLN A 352 11.12 19.87 -0.26
CA GLN A 352 11.91 20.07 0.96
C GLN A 352 12.96 21.14 0.69
N ASN A 353 13.00 22.18 1.53
CA ASN A 353 13.96 23.29 1.42
C ASN A 353 13.99 23.97 0.03
N GLY A 354 12.84 24.02 -0.64
CA GLY A 354 12.69 24.58 -1.98
C GLY A 354 13.06 23.62 -3.12
N THR A 355 13.65 22.45 -2.83
CA THR A 355 13.87 21.40 -3.82
C THR A 355 12.56 20.67 -4.08
N GLN A 356 12.15 20.62 -5.34
CA GLN A 356 10.94 19.92 -5.77
C GLN A 356 11.25 18.46 -6.11
N TYR A 357 10.39 17.57 -5.64
CA TYR A 357 10.47 16.15 -5.95
C TYR A 357 9.64 15.77 -7.16
N VAL A 358 10.11 14.78 -7.92
CA VAL A 358 9.30 14.06 -8.91
C VAL A 358 8.69 12.85 -8.21
N LEU A 359 7.37 12.78 -8.17
CA LEU A 359 6.64 11.74 -7.45
C LEU A 359 6.00 10.75 -8.42
N ASP A 360 6.07 9.46 -8.08
CA ASP A 360 5.16 8.45 -8.62
C ASP A 360 3.94 8.36 -7.72
N LEU A 361 2.81 8.85 -8.24
CA LEU A 361 1.52 8.82 -7.56
C LEU A 361 0.70 7.58 -7.94
N ASN A 362 1.16 6.76 -8.89
CA ASN A 362 0.46 5.56 -9.35
C ASN A 362 0.88 4.29 -8.60
N ALA A 363 1.97 4.35 -7.83
CA ALA A 363 2.35 3.30 -6.91
C ALA A 363 1.40 3.24 -5.70
N ASP A 364 1.24 2.05 -5.09
CA ASP A 364 0.39 1.85 -3.90
C ASP A 364 0.71 2.85 -2.77
N LEU A 365 2.00 3.14 -2.60
CA LEU A 365 2.50 4.20 -1.76
C LEU A 365 3.27 5.19 -2.62
N THR A 366 3.01 6.49 -2.45
CA THR A 366 3.74 7.53 -3.18
C THR A 366 5.25 7.35 -3.00
N GLN A 367 5.96 7.28 -4.13
CA GLN A 367 7.41 7.16 -4.19
C GLN A 367 8.03 8.41 -4.78
N VAL A 368 9.23 8.77 -4.33
CA VAL A 368 10.03 9.81 -4.98
C VAL A 368 10.87 9.15 -6.08
N LEU A 369 10.63 9.54 -7.32
CA LEU A 369 11.41 9.14 -8.50
C LEU A 369 12.67 10.00 -8.65
N ASP A 370 12.65 11.25 -8.19
CA ASP A 370 13.80 12.16 -8.21
C ASP A 370 13.69 13.17 -7.07
N ASP A 371 14.75 13.35 -6.28
CA ASP A 371 14.79 14.29 -5.16
C ASP A 371 15.57 15.59 -5.44
N GLY A 372 15.90 15.84 -6.71
CA GLY A 372 16.75 16.94 -7.17
C GLY A 372 18.25 16.65 -7.11
N THR A 373 18.67 15.56 -6.47
CA THR A 373 20.08 15.09 -6.41
C THR A 373 20.25 13.72 -7.07
N ASN A 374 19.39 12.77 -6.71
CA ASN A 374 19.39 11.41 -7.23
C ASN A 374 18.04 11.09 -7.86
N SER A 375 18.07 10.33 -8.95
CA SER A 375 16.91 9.62 -9.46
C SER A 375 16.87 8.21 -8.89
N TYR A 376 15.68 7.67 -8.67
CA TYR A 376 15.46 6.39 -7.99
C TYR A 376 14.79 5.39 -8.93
N LEU A 377 15.32 4.16 -8.95
CA LEU A 377 14.75 3.03 -9.68
C LEU A 377 14.00 2.12 -8.71
N TYR A 378 12.76 1.78 -9.07
CA TYR A 378 11.91 0.86 -8.31
C TYR A 378 11.66 -0.41 -9.12
N GLY A 379 11.58 -1.53 -8.42
CA GLY A 379 11.19 -2.83 -8.93
C GLY A 379 9.71 -3.15 -8.66
N PRO A 380 9.23 -4.28 -9.18
CA PRO A 380 7.90 -4.78 -8.85
C PRO A 380 7.91 -5.33 -7.42
N SER A 381 7.67 -4.48 -6.43
CA SER A 381 7.26 -4.91 -5.09
C SER A 381 6.13 -4.02 -4.60
N ALA A 382 5.27 -4.58 -3.75
CA ALA A 382 4.35 -3.78 -2.95
C ALA A 382 5.13 -3.02 -1.88
N GLY A 383 4.63 -1.85 -1.46
CA GLY A 383 5.14 -1.09 -0.31
C GLY A 383 6.46 -0.34 -0.51
N SER A 384 7.15 -0.05 0.61
CA SER A 384 8.41 0.72 0.67
C SER A 384 9.65 -0.06 0.21
N GLY A 385 9.54 -1.39 0.07
CA GLY A 385 10.63 -2.31 -0.25
C GLY A 385 11.05 -2.40 -1.73
N GLY A 386 10.41 -1.62 -2.62
CA GLY A 386 10.63 -1.74 -4.06
C GLY A 386 11.88 -1.04 -4.58
N ARG A 387 12.61 -0.31 -3.76
CA ARG A 387 13.71 0.54 -4.23
C ARG A 387 14.93 -0.31 -4.58
N ILE A 388 15.31 -0.29 -5.86
CA ILE A 388 16.44 -1.05 -6.40
C ILE A 388 17.72 -0.21 -6.34
N ALA A 389 17.67 1.02 -6.82
CA ALA A 389 18.88 1.83 -6.99
C ALA A 389 18.62 3.34 -6.86
N GLN A 390 19.67 4.06 -6.50
CA GLN A 390 19.77 5.50 -6.68
C GLN A 390 20.84 5.80 -7.75
N ALA A 391 20.61 6.83 -8.55
CA ALA A 391 21.48 7.20 -9.64
C ALA A 391 21.69 8.72 -9.68
N ASN A 392 22.97 9.11 -9.73
CA ASN A 392 23.39 10.47 -10.03
C ASN A 392 24.50 10.44 -11.10
N THR A 393 25.71 10.86 -10.76
CA THR A 393 26.93 10.61 -11.54
C THR A 393 27.25 9.11 -11.63
N MET A 394 26.91 8.33 -10.61
CA MET A 394 27.06 6.87 -10.58
C MET A 394 25.76 6.22 -10.11
N THR A 395 25.63 4.91 -10.36
CA THR A 395 24.49 4.11 -9.88
C THR A 395 24.92 3.29 -8.67
N GLU A 396 24.11 3.34 -7.62
CA GLU A 396 24.28 2.60 -6.37
C GLU A 396 23.02 1.80 -6.08
N TYR A 397 23.18 0.55 -5.67
CA TYR A 397 22.09 -0.38 -5.37
C TYR A 397 21.84 -0.47 -3.88
N PHE A 398 20.56 -0.43 -3.49
CA PHE A 398 20.15 -0.55 -2.10
C PHE A 398 20.23 -2.01 -1.64
N LEU A 399 20.86 -2.23 -0.49
CA LEU A 399 20.90 -3.52 0.19
C LEU A 399 20.25 -3.38 1.56
N GLY A 400 19.08 -4.00 1.72
CA GLY A 400 18.23 -3.86 2.90
C GLY A 400 18.32 -5.02 3.89
N ASP A 401 17.79 -4.81 5.10
CA ASP A 401 17.45 -5.90 6.03
C ASP A 401 16.03 -6.44 5.80
N ALA A 402 15.57 -7.33 6.69
CA ALA A 402 14.26 -7.99 6.58
C ALA A 402 13.07 -7.02 6.68
N LEU A 403 13.26 -5.83 7.27
CA LEU A 403 12.25 -4.78 7.33
C LEU A 403 12.32 -3.85 6.11
N GLY A 404 13.25 -4.10 5.18
CA GLY A 404 13.57 -3.20 4.07
C GLY A 404 14.42 -2.00 4.48
N SER A 405 14.94 -1.95 5.71
CA SER A 405 15.81 -0.85 6.14
C SER A 405 17.10 -0.89 5.34
N VAL A 406 17.53 0.24 4.78
CA VAL A 406 18.77 0.33 4.00
C VAL A 406 19.97 0.11 4.92
N ARG A 407 20.67 -1.02 4.75
CA ARG A 407 21.88 -1.35 5.49
C ARG A 407 23.13 -0.97 4.73
N GLN A 408 23.10 -1.06 3.41
CA GLN A 408 24.25 -0.72 2.57
C GLN A 408 23.83 -0.14 1.22
N LEU A 409 24.76 0.60 0.60
CA LEU A 409 24.75 0.89 -0.82
C LEU A 409 25.95 0.21 -1.47
N SER A 410 25.72 -0.45 -2.61
CA SER A 410 26.81 -1.01 -3.42
C SER A 410 26.89 -0.32 -4.78
N MET A 411 28.08 0.03 -5.23
CA MET A 411 28.33 0.55 -6.57
C MET A 411 28.20 -0.55 -7.64
N THR A 412 28.26 -0.19 -8.92
CA THR A 412 28.13 -1.12 -10.06
C THR A 412 29.20 -2.21 -10.13
N ASP A 413 30.35 -2.01 -9.47
CA ASP A 413 31.43 -2.99 -9.36
C ASP A 413 31.33 -3.88 -8.10
N GLY A 414 30.30 -3.67 -7.27
CA GLY A 414 30.05 -4.40 -6.04
C GLY A 414 30.74 -3.84 -4.80
N GLU A 415 31.50 -2.75 -4.91
CA GLU A 415 32.09 -2.08 -3.75
C GLU A 415 31.03 -1.39 -2.89
N ILE A 416 31.13 -1.53 -1.57
CA ILE A 416 30.19 -0.91 -0.63
C ILE A 416 30.58 0.55 -0.43
N SER A 417 29.69 1.46 -0.83
CA SER A 417 29.91 2.92 -0.76
C SER A 417 29.26 3.57 0.47
N LEU A 418 28.30 2.89 1.10
CA LEU A 418 27.66 3.24 2.36
C LEU A 418 27.34 1.96 3.15
N ALA A 419 27.52 1.98 4.47
CA ALA A 419 27.02 0.98 5.39
C ALA A 419 26.49 1.65 6.66
N GLN A 420 25.31 1.24 7.13
CA GLN A 420 24.63 1.82 8.28
C GLN A 420 24.01 0.74 9.18
N SER A 421 23.91 1.06 10.47
CA SER A 421 23.20 0.24 11.44
C SER A 421 22.22 1.08 12.23
N TYR A 422 21.15 0.43 12.67
CA TYR A 422 20.08 1.04 13.45
C TYR A 422 19.93 0.33 14.80
N ASP A 423 19.48 1.07 15.80
CA ASP A 423 18.85 0.49 16.98
C ASP A 423 17.49 -0.13 16.60
N PRO A 424 16.82 -0.85 17.52
CA PRO A 424 15.54 -1.50 17.21
C PRO A 424 14.41 -0.55 16.77
N TYR A 425 14.46 0.74 17.12
CA TYR A 425 13.45 1.74 16.79
C TYR A 425 13.84 2.65 15.62
N GLY A 426 15.00 2.43 15.00
CA GLY A 426 15.43 3.10 13.78
C GLY A 426 16.41 4.24 13.97
N THR A 427 16.94 4.48 15.18
CA THR A 427 18.00 5.47 15.37
C THR A 427 19.29 4.94 14.75
N VAL A 428 19.95 5.73 13.91
CA VAL A 428 21.24 5.34 13.32
C VAL A 428 22.31 5.23 14.41
N THR A 429 22.91 4.07 14.57
CA THR A 429 23.95 3.77 15.58
C THR A 429 25.35 3.80 15.00
N SER A 430 25.49 3.54 13.70
CA SER A 430 26.76 3.68 12.99
C SER A 430 26.52 3.98 11.52
N THR A 431 27.48 4.68 10.91
CA THR A 431 27.54 4.94 9.47
C THR A 431 28.99 4.90 9.03
N ALA A 432 29.26 4.27 7.89
CA ALA A 432 30.57 4.20 7.26
C ALA A 432 30.43 4.36 5.74
N GLY A 433 31.49 4.87 5.10
CA GLY A 433 31.48 5.19 3.67
C GLY A 433 31.39 6.70 3.41
N THR A 434 31.33 7.06 2.13
CA THR A 434 31.28 8.47 1.68
C THR A 434 30.01 8.79 0.91
N SER A 435 29.24 7.79 0.50
CA SER A 435 27.95 8.01 -0.15
C SER A 435 26.88 8.36 0.88
N PHE A 436 25.78 8.90 0.37
CA PHE A 436 24.65 9.31 1.17
C PHE A 436 23.36 8.86 0.49
N THR A 437 22.38 8.49 1.31
CA THR A 437 21.01 8.32 0.88
C THR A 437 20.10 8.79 2.01
N PRO A 438 18.98 9.46 1.70
CA PRO A 438 18.02 9.82 2.73
C PRO A 438 17.15 8.61 3.13
N TYR A 439 17.21 7.49 2.41
CA TYR A 439 16.41 6.31 2.73
C TYR A 439 17.12 5.41 3.73
N GLY A 440 16.50 5.20 4.89
CA GLY A 440 17.12 4.52 6.02
C GLY A 440 16.24 3.40 6.57
N PHE A 441 15.85 3.57 7.83
CA PHE A 441 15.00 2.62 8.55
C PHE A 441 13.70 2.32 7.79
N THR A 442 13.35 1.03 7.72
CA THR A 442 12.19 0.49 6.98
C THR A 442 12.04 0.95 5.52
N GLY A 443 13.15 1.40 4.91
CA GLY A 443 13.19 1.88 3.53
C GLY A 443 12.62 3.29 3.34
N GLU A 444 12.34 4.01 4.43
CA GLU A 444 11.66 5.31 4.40
C GLU A 444 12.63 6.49 4.53
N THR A 445 12.18 7.67 4.10
CA THR A 445 13.01 8.88 4.06
C THR A 445 13.23 9.42 5.47
N THR A 446 14.50 9.49 5.88
CA THR A 446 14.96 10.16 7.10
C THR A 446 15.49 11.55 6.74
N ASP A 447 14.90 12.58 7.30
CA ASP A 447 15.35 13.96 7.12
C ASP A 447 16.60 14.26 7.96
N ALA A 448 17.28 15.37 7.66
CA ALA A 448 18.49 15.78 8.38
C ALA A 448 18.24 16.03 9.88
N ASN A 449 17.01 16.37 10.26
CA ASN A 449 16.57 16.50 11.64
C ASN A 449 16.33 15.15 12.37
N GLY A 450 16.48 14.01 11.68
CA GLY A 450 16.33 12.66 12.23
C GLY A 450 14.91 12.11 12.19
N LEU A 451 13.91 12.89 11.77
CA LEU A 451 12.54 12.41 11.61
C LEU A 451 12.40 11.57 10.33
N ILE A 452 11.60 10.52 10.43
CA ILE A 452 11.26 9.64 9.31
C ILE A 452 9.89 10.06 8.76
N TYR A 453 9.83 10.38 7.47
CA TYR A 453 8.60 10.76 6.78
C TYR A 453 7.85 9.51 6.31
N LEU A 454 6.69 9.24 6.92
CA LEU A 454 5.83 8.10 6.60
C LEU A 454 4.54 8.57 5.93
N ARG A 455 4.61 9.60 5.08
CA ARG A 455 3.45 10.18 4.35
C ARG A 455 2.45 10.85 5.28
N ALA A 456 1.57 10.09 5.93
CA ALA A 456 0.54 10.63 6.82
C ALA A 456 1.14 11.39 8.02
N ARG A 457 2.26 10.90 8.55
CA ARG A 457 2.90 11.43 9.76
C ARG A 457 4.41 11.35 9.70
N TYR A 458 5.06 12.14 10.55
CA TYR A 458 6.48 11.98 10.86
C TYR A 458 6.63 11.11 12.10
N TYR A 459 7.55 10.15 12.00
CA TYR A 459 7.99 9.29 13.10
C TYR A 459 9.33 9.79 13.65
N ASN A 460 9.46 9.88 14.96
CA ASN A 460 10.73 10.16 15.62
C ASN A 460 11.31 8.85 16.20
N PRO A 461 12.38 8.30 15.59
CA PRO A 461 13.00 7.07 16.08
C PRO A 461 13.63 7.20 17.48
N ALA A 462 14.19 8.37 17.82
CA ALA A 462 14.79 8.60 19.14
C ALA A 462 13.74 8.48 20.26
N ASP A 463 12.54 9.02 20.04
CA ASP A 463 11.44 8.96 21.02
C ASP A 463 10.51 7.75 20.82
N ALA A 464 10.76 6.93 19.79
CA ALA A 464 9.95 5.78 19.40
C ALA A 464 8.45 6.09 19.21
N ARG A 465 8.13 7.26 18.64
CA ARG A 465 6.74 7.69 18.50
C ARG A 465 6.49 8.68 17.37
N PHE A 466 5.23 8.82 17.00
CA PHE A 466 4.78 9.82 16.03
C PHE A 466 4.83 11.24 16.59
N MET A 467 5.04 12.21 15.70
CA MET A 467 5.13 13.64 16.00
C MET A 467 3.75 14.32 16.08
N SER A 468 2.73 13.67 15.53
CA SER A 468 1.34 14.11 15.58
C SER A 468 0.42 12.95 15.93
N ARG A 469 -0.72 13.29 16.52
CA ARG A 469 -1.77 12.33 16.89
C ARG A 469 -2.33 11.64 15.64
N ASP A 470 -2.54 10.33 15.73
CA ASP A 470 -3.24 9.58 14.69
C ASP A 470 -4.65 10.11 14.43
N THR A 471 -5.00 10.26 13.16
CA THR A 471 -6.38 10.57 12.76
C THR A 471 -7.22 9.31 12.70
N TRP A 472 -6.61 8.13 12.49
CA TRP A 472 -7.27 6.86 12.70
C TRP A 472 -7.56 6.64 14.18
N ALA A 473 -8.72 6.08 14.47
CA ALA A 473 -9.21 6.00 15.84
C ALA A 473 -8.62 4.85 16.65
N GLY A 474 -7.95 3.91 15.99
CA GLY A 474 -7.63 2.59 16.50
C GLY A 474 -8.79 1.60 16.33
N ASP A 475 -8.49 0.32 16.53
CA ASP A 475 -9.44 -0.79 16.62
C ASP A 475 -9.63 -1.19 18.09
N VAL A 476 -10.87 -1.29 18.54
CA VAL A 476 -11.21 -1.72 19.90
C VAL A 476 -10.83 -3.18 20.18
N ASN A 477 -10.72 -4.00 19.14
CA ASN A 477 -10.25 -5.39 19.24
C ASN A 477 -8.73 -5.49 19.28
N ASN A 478 -8.03 -4.40 18.94
CA ASN A 478 -6.59 -4.26 19.13
C ASN A 478 -6.29 -3.08 20.07
N PRO A 479 -6.35 -3.27 21.40
CA PRO A 479 -6.23 -2.17 22.35
C PRO A 479 -4.94 -1.34 22.24
N LEU A 480 -3.84 -1.91 21.72
CA LEU A 480 -2.59 -1.17 21.53
C LEU A 480 -2.74 -0.06 20.46
N SER A 481 -3.54 -0.32 19.42
CA SER A 481 -3.83 0.67 18.38
C SER A 481 -4.60 1.90 18.89
N LEU A 482 -5.19 1.84 20.10
CA LEU A 482 -5.83 2.99 20.74
C LEU A 482 -4.81 4.01 21.25
N ASN A 483 -3.54 3.62 21.40
CA ASN A 483 -2.45 4.57 21.63
C ASN A 483 -2.04 5.23 20.30
N ARG A 484 -2.65 6.38 20.02
CA ARG A 484 -2.51 7.13 18.76
C ARG A 484 -1.14 7.78 18.49
N TRP A 485 -0.13 7.44 19.28
CA TRP A 485 1.23 7.94 19.15
C TRP A 485 2.26 6.84 18.92
N MET A 486 1.88 5.60 19.20
CA MET A 486 2.78 4.47 19.21
C MET A 486 3.19 4.10 17.79
N TYR A 487 4.48 3.85 17.58
CA TYR A 487 4.97 3.25 16.35
C TYR A 487 4.81 1.73 16.43
N VAL A 488 4.13 1.16 15.42
CA VAL A 488 3.98 -0.29 15.17
C VAL A 488 3.70 -1.14 16.41
N GLU A 489 2.81 -0.64 17.26
CA GLU A 489 2.36 -1.33 18.48
C GLU A 489 3.50 -1.73 19.44
N GLY A 490 4.64 -1.02 19.39
CA GLY A 490 5.82 -1.32 20.21
C GLY A 490 6.60 -2.54 19.73
N ASN A 491 6.39 -3.02 18.50
CA ASN A 491 7.07 -4.17 17.91
C ASN A 491 7.84 -3.80 16.61
N PRO A 492 8.84 -2.92 16.68
CA PRO A 492 9.51 -2.33 15.51
C PRO A 492 10.45 -3.28 14.76
N VAL A 493 10.72 -4.46 15.32
CA VAL A 493 11.60 -5.46 14.71
C VAL A 493 10.84 -6.46 13.84
N ASN A 494 9.51 -6.53 13.96
CA ASN A 494 8.66 -7.42 13.17
C ASN A 494 7.64 -6.68 12.30
N LEU A 495 7.36 -5.40 12.59
CA LEU A 495 6.32 -4.62 11.94
C LEU A 495 6.89 -3.32 11.40
N VAL A 496 6.28 -2.82 10.33
CA VAL A 496 6.60 -1.55 9.68
C VAL A 496 5.33 -0.72 9.57
N ASP A 497 5.41 0.62 9.47
CA ASP A 497 4.26 1.46 9.11
C ASP A 497 4.61 2.38 7.94
N PRO A 498 4.60 1.87 6.70
CA PRO A 498 4.96 2.68 5.51
C PRO A 498 3.97 3.81 5.22
N THR A 499 2.75 3.70 5.76
CA THR A 499 1.64 4.64 5.52
C THR A 499 1.61 5.78 6.53
N GLY A 500 2.24 5.58 7.69
CA GLY A 500 2.08 6.41 8.87
C GLY A 500 0.68 6.34 9.48
N TYR A 501 -0.14 5.32 9.22
CA TYR A 501 -1.50 5.15 9.77
C TYR A 501 -1.67 3.86 10.57
N SER A 502 -1.17 2.75 10.05
CA SER A 502 -1.37 1.46 10.67
C SER A 502 -0.16 0.56 10.43
N PRO A 503 0.22 -0.27 11.41
CA PRO A 503 1.27 -1.26 11.23
C PRO A 503 0.89 -2.24 10.12
N ASP A 504 1.85 -2.58 9.28
CA ASP A 504 1.79 -3.68 8.32
C ASP A 504 2.72 -4.81 8.79
N CYS A 505 2.28 -6.04 8.55
CA CYS A 505 3.02 -7.28 8.80
C CYS A 505 3.94 -7.64 7.61
N ASP A 506 4.38 -6.66 6.81
CA ASP A 506 5.13 -6.91 5.57
C ASP A 506 6.65 -7.08 5.85
N CYS A 507 7.01 -8.00 6.76
CA CYS A 507 8.39 -8.46 6.95
C CYS A 507 8.79 -9.56 5.95
N LEU A 508 7.91 -9.87 4.99
CA LEU A 508 8.15 -10.88 3.95
C LEU A 508 8.20 -10.18 2.60
N ILE A 509 9.38 -10.17 1.98
CA ILE A 509 9.50 -9.94 0.54
C ILE A 509 8.46 -10.83 -0.14
N LYS A 510 7.39 -10.24 -0.70
CA LYS A 510 6.44 -10.94 -1.56
C LYS A 510 7.17 -11.34 -2.83
N TRP A 511 7.94 -12.42 -2.77
CA TRP A 511 8.40 -13.13 -3.95
C TRP A 511 7.18 -13.72 -4.62
N SER A 512 6.62 -12.97 -5.57
CA SER A 512 5.76 -13.51 -6.59
C SER A 512 6.63 -14.36 -7.51
N VAL A 513 7.01 -15.56 -7.08
CA VAL A 513 7.60 -16.54 -8.01
C VAL A 513 6.47 -17.09 -8.87
N PRO A 514 6.44 -16.83 -10.19
CA PRO A 514 5.52 -17.52 -11.05
C PRO A 514 5.96 -18.98 -11.09
N PHE A 515 5.20 -19.86 -10.44
CA PHE A 515 5.42 -21.29 -10.62
C PHE A 515 5.05 -21.66 -12.06
N PRO A 516 5.97 -22.23 -12.87
CA PRO A 516 5.58 -22.90 -14.09
C PRO A 516 4.84 -24.18 -13.72
N GLU A 517 3.69 -24.39 -14.36
CA GLU A 517 2.83 -25.57 -14.34
C GLU A 517 3.43 -26.83 -13.69
N PHE A 518 3.00 -27.14 -12.45
CA PHE A 518 3.17 -28.48 -11.90
C PHE A 518 1.96 -29.33 -12.28
N ILE A 519 2.14 -30.22 -13.27
CA ILE A 519 1.18 -31.29 -13.58
C ILE A 519 1.42 -32.43 -12.58
N GLY A 520 0.54 -32.58 -11.59
CA GLY A 520 0.55 -33.75 -10.71
C GLY A 520 -0.51 -33.67 -9.61
N THR A 521 -1.54 -34.52 -9.71
CA THR A 521 -2.60 -34.69 -8.71
C THR A 521 -2.13 -35.61 -7.58
N GLY A 522 -2.30 -35.17 -6.33
CA GLY A 522 -2.09 -36.00 -5.13
C GLY A 522 -2.98 -35.52 -3.98
N VAL A 523 -3.98 -36.32 -3.64
CA VAL A 523 -4.89 -36.11 -2.50
C VAL A 523 -4.28 -36.78 -1.27
N PHE A 524 -4.09 -36.05 -0.17
CA PHE A 524 -3.85 -36.61 1.15
C PHE A 524 -5.09 -36.35 2.02
N GLY A 525 -5.84 -37.41 2.32
CA GLY A 525 -6.87 -37.41 3.35
C GLY A 525 -6.53 -38.46 4.40
N TYR A 526 -6.81 -38.16 5.68
CA TYR A 526 -6.94 -39.20 6.71
C TYR A 526 -8.17 -38.98 7.58
N ASP A 527 -8.86 -40.11 7.71
CA ASP A 527 -10.03 -40.51 8.52
C ASP A 527 -10.03 -40.06 9.99
N TYR A 528 -11.21 -39.71 10.47
CA TYR A 528 -11.71 -40.14 11.78
C TYR A 528 -13.17 -40.59 11.63
N ASP A 529 -13.46 -41.80 12.11
CA ASP A 529 -14.76 -42.47 12.16
C ASP A 529 -15.93 -41.55 12.57
N GLU A 530 -16.90 -41.35 11.68
CA GLU A 530 -18.34 -41.65 11.86
C GLU A 530 -19.15 -41.27 10.61
N TRP A 531 -20.02 -42.17 10.18
CA TRP A 531 -20.73 -42.15 8.89
C TRP A 531 -21.81 -41.05 8.81
N VAL A 532 -21.68 -40.13 7.84
CA VAL A 532 -22.83 -39.41 7.23
C VAL A 532 -22.65 -39.35 5.72
N GLU A 533 -23.48 -40.10 4.98
CA GLU A 533 -23.58 -40.02 3.52
C GLU A 533 -24.34 -38.76 3.09
N TRP A 534 -23.76 -37.95 2.19
CA TRP A 534 -24.52 -37.19 1.19
C TRP A 534 -23.75 -37.16 -0.15
N PRO A 535 -24.45 -37.18 -1.31
CA PRO A 535 -23.86 -37.47 -2.61
C PRO A 535 -23.59 -36.17 -3.37
N TYR A 536 -22.33 -35.82 -3.68
CA TYR A 536 -22.04 -34.83 -4.73
C TYR A 536 -20.67 -35.07 -5.38
N GLU A 537 -20.67 -35.01 -6.71
CA GLU A 537 -19.56 -35.18 -7.66
C GLU A 537 -18.43 -34.14 -7.47
N PRO A 538 -17.19 -34.42 -7.91
CA PRO A 538 -16.00 -33.70 -7.46
C PRO A 538 -15.83 -32.34 -8.15
N SER A 539 -15.89 -31.25 -7.39
CA SER A 539 -15.35 -29.96 -7.78
C SER A 539 -14.04 -29.69 -7.02
N THR A 540 -13.00 -29.38 -7.78
CA THR A 540 -11.67 -28.93 -7.36
C THR A 540 -11.74 -27.88 -6.25
N ILE A 541 -11.16 -28.20 -5.09
CA ILE A 541 -10.89 -27.26 -3.99
C ILE A 541 -9.56 -26.57 -4.31
N PHE A 542 -9.57 -25.26 -4.51
CA PHE A 542 -8.36 -24.44 -4.36
C PHE A 542 -8.23 -24.09 -2.89
N LEU A 543 -7.25 -24.70 -2.22
CA LEU A 543 -6.81 -24.26 -0.90
C LEU A 543 -5.77 -23.16 -1.12
N SER A 544 -6.09 -21.92 -0.82
CA SER A 544 -5.07 -20.90 -0.58
C SER A 544 -4.39 -21.25 0.75
N VAL A 545 -3.18 -21.78 0.69
CA VAL A 545 -2.34 -21.93 1.87
C VAL A 545 -1.56 -20.63 2.02
N GLU A 546 -1.97 -19.78 2.96
CA GLU A 546 -1.09 -18.75 3.48
C GLU A 546 0.02 -19.44 4.27
N LEU A 547 1.25 -19.35 3.75
CA LEU A 547 2.43 -19.90 4.41
C LEU A 547 2.93 -18.92 5.47
N TRP A 548 2.58 -19.16 6.72
CA TRP A 548 3.19 -18.50 7.87
C TRP A 548 4.46 -19.27 8.27
N THR A 549 5.63 -18.90 7.73
CA THR A 549 6.91 -19.51 8.17
C THR A 549 7.49 -18.73 9.34
N ARG A 550 7.43 -19.30 10.56
CA ARG A 550 7.92 -18.63 11.79
C ARG A 550 9.37 -18.94 12.20
N HIS A 551 10.06 -19.96 11.69
CA HIS A 551 11.47 -20.24 12.06
C HIS A 551 12.21 -21.01 10.96
N ILE A 552 13.44 -20.60 10.62
CA ILE A 552 14.38 -21.36 9.79
C ILE A 552 15.53 -21.85 10.69
N TYR A 553 15.71 -23.16 10.83
CA TYR A 553 16.89 -23.73 11.50
C TYR A 553 17.95 -24.14 10.47
N LYS A 554 19.19 -23.67 10.65
CA LYS A 554 20.34 -24.02 9.83
C LYS A 554 21.09 -25.21 10.44
N LYS A 555 21.36 -26.25 9.66
CA LYS A 555 22.41 -27.24 9.94
C LYS A 555 23.23 -27.48 8.67
N GLU A 556 24.55 -27.31 8.76
CA GLU A 556 25.44 -27.48 7.61
C GLU A 556 25.77 -28.96 7.35
N LEU A 557 25.51 -29.40 6.10
CA LEU A 557 25.99 -30.67 5.53
C LEU A 557 26.28 -30.48 4.03
N GLY A 558 27.46 -29.94 3.70
CA GLY A 558 28.02 -29.94 2.33
C GLY A 558 27.38 -28.98 1.31
N ASP A 559 27.80 -29.11 0.05
CA ASP A 559 27.54 -28.18 -1.07
C ASP A 559 26.11 -28.26 -1.67
N SER A 560 25.09 -28.50 -0.85
CA SER A 560 23.70 -28.50 -1.31
C SER A 560 22.76 -28.01 -0.21
N TRP A 561 21.88 -27.08 -0.58
CA TRP A 561 20.85 -26.52 0.30
C TRP A 561 19.66 -27.49 0.38
N TYR A 562 19.24 -27.83 1.60
CA TYR A 562 18.00 -28.57 1.84
C TYR A 562 17.20 -27.88 2.95
N VAL A 563 15.89 -27.77 2.77
CA VAL A 563 14.92 -27.44 3.82
C VAL A 563 14.55 -28.75 4.50
N GLU A 564 15.00 -28.97 5.74
CA GLU A 564 14.85 -30.28 6.39
C GLU A 564 13.51 -30.44 7.14
N ARG A 565 12.89 -29.36 7.64
CA ARG A 565 11.52 -29.33 8.21
C ARG A 565 10.89 -27.93 8.16
N CYS A 566 9.60 -27.87 7.86
CA CYS A 566 8.76 -26.70 8.11
C CYS A 566 7.80 -27.02 9.25
N LEU A 567 7.86 -26.26 10.35
CA LEU A 567 6.90 -26.39 11.44
C LEU A 567 5.70 -25.47 11.14
N MET A 568 4.54 -26.06 10.84
CA MET A 568 3.29 -25.33 10.68
C MET A 568 2.52 -25.31 12.01
N VAL A 569 2.17 -24.11 12.48
CA VAL A 569 1.39 -23.88 13.71
C VAL A 569 0.21 -22.97 13.34
N ASN A 570 -1.00 -23.34 13.73
CA ASN A 570 -2.17 -22.48 13.56
C ASN A 570 -2.29 -21.46 14.71
N ASP A 571 -3.29 -20.56 14.61
CA ASP A 571 -3.58 -19.49 15.58
C ASP A 571 -3.87 -19.97 17.02
N SER A 572 -4.03 -21.28 17.22
CA SER A 572 -4.21 -21.89 18.54
C SER A 572 -2.93 -22.48 19.15
N GLY A 573 -1.78 -22.36 18.48
CA GLY A 573 -0.49 -22.84 18.99
C GLY A 573 -0.26 -24.36 18.88
N THR A 574 -1.07 -25.09 18.13
CA THR A 574 -0.95 -26.54 18.00
C THR A 574 -0.19 -26.91 16.72
N SER A 575 0.83 -27.77 16.81
CA SER A 575 1.65 -28.21 15.68
C SER A 575 0.86 -29.12 14.74
N ILE A 576 0.79 -28.79 13.45
CA ILE A 576 -0.06 -29.51 12.48
C ILE A 576 0.74 -30.53 11.65
N ILE A 577 2.04 -30.34 11.41
CA ILE A 577 2.93 -31.32 10.72
C ILE A 577 4.37 -31.22 11.27
N THR A 578 5.08 -32.36 11.38
CA THR A 578 6.54 -32.47 11.62
C THR A 578 7.32 -32.80 10.37
#